data_AF-A0A1N6KSK3-F1
#
_entry.id   AF-A0A1N6KSK3-F1
#
_cell.length_a   1.000
_cell.length_b   1.000
_cell.length_c   1.000
_cell.angle_alpha   90.00
_cell.angle_beta   90.00
_cell.angle_gamma   90.00
#
_symmetry.space_group_name_H-M   'P 1'
#
loop_
_entity.id
_entity.type
_entity.pdbx_description
1 polymer ?
#
loop_
_entity_poly.entity_id
_entity_poly.type
_entity_poly.pdbx_seq_one_letter_code
_entity_poly.pdbx_strand_id
1 'polypeptide(L)'
;MNSTSLAILTIPVAYLIGAIPFGYLTALWARGVDIRTVGSGNIGATNVGRVLGFRFFVYVFLLDLAKGFLPTYLFPMAVARFTGHAVPQLGVFVALATIMGHNFPIYLKFKGGKGVATSLGALLALNWVASLAAFVGFVLALVVTRFVSFSSMLGGLVFLAVYFGRVDDPWNQEHLAMSVVTIGLFSLLVVRHRKNIVRIKQGTEPKVSFRKKHPSGRVAWVLIPILALVGAGAIYGLAAQANRRSELRLQPYDLTEVERVGTGHQRTERLAYADHGKLLAVTCPRYNRVVLYHVTKAEQLEVARDLELEGKPVAVWTTRDRLYVLVRPSGDERHVKPGWWRAFDLQGEPVGQPVPAGMYPDDLIVTADGRHALVLTSGRGEGDPKRPAPALEVFDLGATPPQVVGRLEFDQPGDDPARIKLSASGNYAAVTLLGSNQIAAVDLANRERPALISRSNLEQSEAPHLTESKDDSILTATTPDRDAVVIPWPKTVATRGGCIACILPQGAGLTLIDAATRRLLGEFPLRAGSLNLGVARPMGLAFSPERGLLAVATRSGSIHLIAVRDRPENIGKHEHVAASEHLGRRR
;
A
#
# COMPACT_ATOMS: atom_id res chain seq x y z
N MET A 1 -12.57 -28.41 10.09
CA MET A 1 -13.11 -27.82 8.83
C MET A 1 -12.04 -26.93 8.24
N ASN A 2 -11.75 -27.02 6.94
CA ASN A 2 -10.86 -26.05 6.28
C ASN A 2 -11.53 -24.65 6.26
N SER A 3 -10.72 -23.60 6.18
CA SER A 3 -11.18 -22.20 6.18
C SER A 3 -12.20 -21.91 5.08
N THR A 4 -12.03 -22.51 3.91
CA THR A 4 -12.93 -22.38 2.76
C THR A 4 -14.32 -22.97 3.01
N SER A 5 -14.45 -24.18 3.56
CA SER A 5 -15.77 -24.78 3.81
C SER A 5 -16.54 -24.03 4.89
N LEU A 6 -15.86 -23.54 5.93
CA LEU A 6 -16.50 -22.70 6.94
C LEU A 6 -16.96 -21.36 6.35
N ALA A 7 -16.13 -20.74 5.51
CA ALA A 7 -16.48 -19.51 4.80
C ALA A 7 -17.72 -19.69 3.91
N ILE A 8 -17.81 -20.78 3.14
CA ILE A 8 -18.97 -21.09 2.31
C ILE A 8 -20.26 -21.19 3.14
N LEU A 9 -20.20 -21.76 4.35
CA LEU A 9 -21.35 -21.87 5.25
C LEU A 9 -21.83 -20.50 5.77
N THR A 10 -20.94 -19.51 5.91
CA THR A 10 -21.33 -18.19 6.39
C THR A 10 -22.23 -17.41 5.41
N ILE A 11 -22.13 -17.70 4.11
CA ILE A 11 -22.89 -17.03 3.04
C ILE A 11 -24.41 -17.27 3.16
N PRO A 12 -24.92 -18.53 3.20
CA PRO A 12 -26.35 -18.77 3.38
C PRO A 12 -26.85 -18.26 4.73
N VAL A 13 -26.05 -18.35 5.80
CA VAL A 13 -26.41 -17.79 7.11
C VAL A 13 -26.57 -16.27 7.04
N ALA A 14 -25.64 -15.58 6.38
CA ALA A 14 -25.71 -14.15 6.16
C ALA A 14 -26.95 -13.75 5.34
N TYR A 15 -27.29 -14.53 4.31
CA TYR A 15 -28.52 -14.34 3.56
C TYR A 15 -29.77 -14.48 4.44
N LEU A 16 -29.85 -15.51 5.28
CA LEU A 16 -30.99 -15.72 6.18
C LEU A 16 -31.14 -14.58 7.20
N ILE A 17 -30.02 -14.10 7.77
CA ILE A 17 -30.02 -12.93 8.65
C ILE A 17 -30.49 -11.68 7.90
N GLY A 18 -29.96 -11.44 6.70
CA GLY A 18 -30.39 -10.32 5.85
C GLY A 18 -31.87 -10.40 5.46
N ALA A 19 -32.40 -11.62 5.31
CA ALA A 19 -33.78 -11.90 4.94
C ALA A 19 -34.79 -11.59 6.04
N ILE A 20 -34.37 -11.39 7.29
CA ILE A 20 -35.28 -11.05 8.40
C ILE A 20 -36.00 -9.73 8.07
N PRO A 21 -37.34 -9.74 7.90
CA PRO A 21 -38.07 -8.59 7.37
C PRO A 21 -38.54 -7.67 8.50
N PHE A 22 -37.60 -6.97 9.15
CA PHE A 22 -37.89 -6.18 10.35
C PHE A 22 -39.01 -5.17 10.19
N GLY A 23 -39.15 -4.51 9.03
CA GLY A 23 -40.27 -3.58 8.84
C GLY A 23 -41.64 -4.25 8.70
N TYR A 24 -41.70 -5.47 8.16
CA TYR A 24 -42.91 -6.28 8.18
C TYR A 24 -43.25 -6.73 9.61
N LEU A 25 -42.26 -7.30 10.32
CA LEU A 25 -42.42 -7.76 11.70
C LEU A 25 -42.83 -6.61 12.63
N THR A 26 -42.22 -5.43 12.47
CA THR A 26 -42.53 -4.25 13.28
C THR A 26 -43.95 -3.76 13.04
N ALA A 27 -44.42 -3.74 11.78
CA ALA A 27 -45.78 -3.29 11.48
C ALA A 27 -46.85 -4.27 11.97
N LEU A 28 -46.58 -5.56 11.84
CA LEU A 28 -47.45 -6.61 12.36
C LEU A 28 -47.51 -6.57 13.89
N TRP A 29 -46.36 -6.45 14.56
CA TRP A 29 -46.29 -6.38 16.02
C TRP A 29 -46.91 -5.10 16.59
N ALA A 30 -46.61 -3.94 16.00
CA ALA A 30 -47.02 -2.67 16.58
C ALA A 30 -48.50 -2.33 16.35
N ARG A 31 -49.10 -2.77 15.23
CA ARG A 31 -50.48 -2.41 14.86
C ARG A 31 -51.28 -3.52 14.16
N GLY A 32 -50.75 -4.74 14.02
CA GLY A 32 -51.45 -5.82 13.32
C GLY A 32 -51.62 -5.57 11.81
N VAL A 33 -50.85 -4.66 11.22
CA VAL A 33 -51.01 -4.26 9.81
C VAL A 33 -49.96 -4.93 8.94
N ASP A 34 -50.40 -5.50 7.81
CA ASP A 34 -49.49 -5.90 6.74
C ASP A 34 -48.94 -4.65 6.02
N ILE A 35 -47.67 -4.31 6.28
CA ILE A 35 -47.03 -3.12 5.69
C ILE A 35 -46.98 -3.14 4.15
N ARG A 36 -47.19 -4.30 3.52
CA ARG A 36 -47.20 -4.47 2.06
C ARG A 36 -48.49 -3.96 1.42
N THR A 37 -49.56 -3.82 2.18
CA THR A 37 -50.87 -3.36 1.68
C THR A 37 -51.11 -1.87 1.90
N VAL A 38 -50.22 -1.19 2.63
CA VAL A 38 -50.38 0.22 3.03
C VAL A 38 -49.21 1.10 2.60
N GLY A 39 -49.48 2.40 2.42
CA GLY A 39 -48.48 3.39 2.02
C GLY A 39 -47.88 3.09 0.65
N SER A 40 -46.56 2.92 0.58
CA SER A 40 -45.88 2.54 -0.67
C SER A 40 -45.85 1.03 -0.92
N GLY A 41 -46.42 0.20 -0.03
CA GLY A 41 -46.37 -1.27 -0.09
C GLY A 41 -44.96 -1.86 0.07
N ASN A 42 -44.00 -1.08 0.56
CA ASN A 42 -42.61 -1.51 0.75
C ASN A 42 -42.39 -1.84 2.22
N ILE A 43 -41.58 -2.86 2.53
CA ILE A 43 -41.27 -3.26 3.91
C ILE A 43 -40.18 -2.41 4.57
N GLY A 44 -39.53 -1.51 3.84
CA GLY A 44 -38.43 -0.69 4.36
C GLY A 44 -38.87 0.39 5.36
N ALA A 45 -37.90 0.87 6.16
CA ALA A 45 -38.08 1.88 7.20
C ALA A 45 -38.91 3.09 6.77
N THR A 46 -38.71 3.62 5.55
CA THR A 46 -39.46 4.80 5.06
C THR A 46 -40.97 4.56 5.01
N ASN A 47 -41.43 3.37 4.62
CA ASN A 47 -42.87 3.10 4.58
C ASN A 47 -43.43 2.90 5.98
N VAL A 48 -42.72 2.13 6.81
CA VAL A 48 -43.06 1.94 8.23
C VAL A 48 -43.15 3.29 8.93
N GLY A 49 -42.23 4.20 8.67
CA GLY A 49 -42.23 5.57 9.18
C GLY A 49 -43.45 6.39 8.79
N ARG A 50 -43.91 6.24 7.54
CA ARG A 50 -45.12 6.93 7.06
C ARG A 50 -46.39 6.38 7.71
N VAL A 51 -46.47 5.08 7.91
CA VAL A 51 -47.68 4.40 8.41
C VAL A 51 -47.76 4.43 9.94
N LEU A 52 -46.65 4.18 10.64
CA LEU A 52 -46.60 4.00 12.09
C LEU A 52 -45.95 5.18 12.83
N GLY A 53 -45.23 6.05 12.12
CA GLY A 53 -44.56 7.23 12.67
C GLY A 53 -43.04 7.09 12.79
N PHE A 54 -42.39 8.23 13.09
CA PHE A 54 -40.93 8.37 13.07
C PHE A 54 -40.18 7.43 14.03
N ARG A 55 -40.78 7.08 15.18
CA ARG A 55 -40.15 6.14 16.13
C ARG A 55 -39.89 4.77 15.49
N PHE A 56 -40.87 4.27 14.74
CA PHE A 56 -40.78 2.98 14.04
C PHE A 56 -39.91 3.07 12.78
N PHE A 57 -39.86 4.24 12.12
CA PHE A 57 -38.86 4.50 11.07
C PHE A 57 -37.45 4.21 11.59
N VAL A 58 -37.09 4.84 12.71
CA VAL A 58 -35.74 4.71 13.28
C VAL A 58 -35.46 3.28 13.70
N TYR A 59 -36.40 2.64 14.41
CA TYR A 59 -36.24 1.26 14.86
C TYR A 59 -35.94 0.30 13.70
N VAL A 60 -36.75 0.36 12.64
CA VAL A 60 -36.55 -0.50 11.46
C VAL A 60 -35.26 -0.13 10.72
N PHE A 61 -34.94 1.15 10.61
CA PHE A 61 -33.70 1.59 9.98
C PHE A 61 -32.47 1.03 10.69
N LEU A 62 -32.41 1.13 12.02
CA LEU A 62 -31.28 0.63 12.82
C LEU A 62 -31.16 -0.89 12.73
N LEU A 63 -32.27 -1.63 12.76
CA LEU A 63 -32.24 -3.08 12.62
C LEU A 63 -31.83 -3.54 11.22
N ASP A 64 -32.34 -2.87 10.17
CA ASP A 64 -31.91 -3.14 8.79
C ASP A 64 -30.45 -2.75 8.55
N LEU A 65 -29.95 -1.69 9.21
CA LEU A 65 -28.53 -1.33 9.16
C LEU A 65 -27.67 -2.37 9.90
N ALA A 66 -28.08 -2.75 11.11
CA ALA A 66 -27.35 -3.71 11.95
C ALA A 66 -27.26 -5.08 11.30
N LYS A 67 -28.34 -5.58 10.66
CA LYS A 67 -28.29 -6.89 9.98
C LYS A 67 -27.39 -6.89 8.74
N GLY A 68 -27.12 -5.73 8.15
CA GLY A 68 -26.11 -5.58 7.10
C GLY A 68 -24.69 -5.52 7.69
N PHE A 69 -24.51 -4.70 8.73
CA PHE A 69 -23.20 -4.46 9.36
C PHE A 69 -22.66 -5.68 10.10
N LEU A 70 -23.45 -6.27 11.01
CA LEU A 70 -22.96 -7.28 11.94
C LEU A 70 -22.44 -8.54 11.25
N PRO A 71 -23.16 -9.18 10.30
CA PRO A 71 -22.62 -10.37 9.63
C PRO A 71 -21.37 -10.02 8.81
N THR A 72 -21.40 -8.91 8.07
CA THR A 72 -20.31 -8.44 7.22
C THR A 72 -19.02 -8.20 8.01
N TYR A 73 -19.14 -7.65 9.21
CA TYR A 73 -18.01 -7.39 10.10
C TYR A 73 -17.56 -8.66 10.85
N LEU A 74 -18.49 -9.40 11.45
CA LEU A 74 -18.17 -10.47 12.39
C LEU A 74 -17.79 -11.80 11.73
N PHE A 75 -18.40 -12.17 10.60
CA PHE A 75 -18.19 -13.48 10.00
C PHE A 75 -16.77 -13.70 9.48
N PRO A 76 -16.14 -12.74 8.76
CA PRO A 76 -14.74 -12.89 8.37
C PRO A 76 -13.79 -13.06 9.56
N MET A 77 -14.02 -12.30 10.64
CA MET A 77 -13.22 -12.39 11.87
C MET A 77 -13.41 -13.74 12.58
N ALA A 78 -14.64 -14.23 12.64
CA ALA A 78 -14.95 -15.53 13.21
C ALA A 78 -14.25 -16.65 12.44
N VAL A 79 -14.34 -16.66 11.10
CA VAL A 79 -13.67 -17.66 10.26
C VAL A 79 -12.16 -17.63 10.45
N ALA A 80 -11.54 -16.46 10.44
CA ALA A 80 -10.10 -16.32 10.69
C ALA A 80 -9.70 -16.86 12.06
N ARG A 81 -10.48 -16.54 13.11
CA ARG A 81 -10.21 -17.00 14.48
C ARG A 81 -10.38 -18.52 14.65
N PHE A 82 -11.39 -19.13 14.03
CA PHE A 82 -11.66 -20.56 14.16
C PHE A 82 -10.73 -21.44 13.31
N THR A 83 -10.17 -20.91 12.22
CA THR A 83 -9.42 -21.70 11.24
C THR A 83 -7.94 -21.31 11.12
N GLY A 84 -7.52 -20.25 11.82
CA GLY A 84 -6.17 -19.70 11.77
C GLY A 84 -5.84 -18.97 10.46
N HIS A 85 -6.75 -18.95 9.49
CA HIS A 85 -6.52 -18.41 8.16
C HIS A 85 -7.65 -17.46 7.76
N ALA A 86 -7.28 -16.23 7.39
CA ALA A 86 -8.23 -15.29 6.79
C ALA A 86 -8.60 -15.77 5.37
N VAL A 87 -9.88 -15.68 5.01
CA VAL A 87 -10.34 -15.94 3.64
C VAL A 87 -10.48 -14.60 2.93
N PRO A 88 -9.68 -14.31 1.89
CA PRO A 88 -9.77 -13.07 1.14
C PRO A 88 -11.20 -12.83 0.63
N GLN A 89 -11.63 -11.56 0.64
CA GLN A 89 -12.92 -11.11 0.09
C GLN A 89 -14.20 -11.69 0.73
N LEU A 90 -14.10 -12.54 1.76
CA LEU A 90 -15.28 -13.13 2.42
C LEU A 90 -16.29 -12.08 2.90
N GLY A 91 -15.81 -10.96 3.45
CA GLY A 91 -16.66 -9.85 3.86
C GLY A 91 -17.52 -9.30 2.71
N VAL A 92 -16.99 -9.24 1.49
CA VAL A 92 -17.71 -8.76 0.31
C VAL A 92 -18.85 -9.72 -0.06
N PHE A 93 -18.60 -11.03 -0.03
CA PHE A 93 -19.63 -12.04 -0.29
C PHE A 93 -20.70 -12.08 0.79
N VAL A 94 -20.32 -11.92 2.06
CA VAL A 94 -21.25 -11.82 3.19
C VAL A 94 -22.12 -10.55 3.07
N ALA A 95 -21.53 -9.41 2.71
CA ALA A 95 -22.27 -8.18 2.42
C ALA A 95 -23.28 -8.38 1.29
N LEU A 96 -22.85 -8.98 0.18
CA LEU A 96 -23.74 -9.30 -0.94
C LEU A 96 -24.91 -10.19 -0.48
N ALA A 97 -24.62 -11.25 0.27
CA ALA A 97 -25.63 -12.18 0.78
C ALA A 97 -26.65 -11.50 1.69
N THR A 98 -26.22 -10.68 2.66
CA THR A 98 -27.14 -9.94 3.55
C THR A 98 -28.04 -8.97 2.76
N ILE A 99 -27.50 -8.26 1.76
CA ILE A 99 -28.25 -7.32 0.93
C ILE A 99 -29.25 -8.08 0.03
N MET A 100 -28.83 -9.19 -0.56
CA MET A 100 -29.72 -10.07 -1.33
C MET A 100 -30.85 -10.61 -0.46
N GLY A 101 -30.54 -11.03 0.77
CA GLY A 101 -31.53 -11.45 1.76
C GLY A 101 -32.59 -10.36 2.00
N HIS A 102 -32.18 -9.11 2.23
CA HIS A 102 -33.15 -8.02 2.43
C HIS A 102 -34.00 -7.72 1.18
N ASN A 103 -33.40 -7.78 -0.01
CA ASN A 103 -34.09 -7.46 -1.27
C ASN A 103 -35.02 -8.58 -1.72
N PHE A 104 -34.64 -9.83 -1.46
CA PHE A 104 -35.32 -11.05 -1.86
C PHE A 104 -35.47 -12.02 -0.68
N PRO A 105 -36.15 -11.64 0.41
CA PRO A 105 -36.24 -12.45 1.61
C PRO A 105 -37.07 -13.70 1.35
N ILE A 106 -36.50 -14.86 1.66
CA ILE A 106 -37.18 -16.15 1.52
C ILE A 106 -38.50 -16.20 2.30
N TYR A 107 -38.53 -15.56 3.48
CA TYR A 107 -39.70 -15.49 4.35
C TYR A 107 -40.90 -14.75 3.75
N LEU A 108 -40.68 -13.90 2.74
CA LEU A 108 -41.74 -13.14 2.06
C LEU A 108 -41.85 -13.52 0.57
N LYS A 109 -41.57 -14.78 0.22
CA LYS A 109 -41.63 -15.28 -1.17
C LYS A 109 -40.78 -14.41 -2.11
N PHE A 110 -39.59 -14.02 -1.66
CA PHE A 110 -38.62 -13.19 -2.37
C PHE A 110 -39.10 -11.77 -2.72
N LYS A 111 -40.15 -11.27 -2.05
CA LYS A 111 -40.67 -9.90 -2.21
C LYS A 111 -40.22 -9.00 -1.07
N GLY A 112 -39.02 -8.44 -1.19
CA GLY A 112 -38.38 -7.66 -0.13
C GLY A 112 -38.32 -6.15 -0.37
N GLY A 113 -37.45 -5.51 0.40
CA GLY A 113 -37.22 -4.07 0.37
C GLY A 113 -36.33 -3.62 -0.79
N LYS A 114 -35.75 -2.43 -0.66
CA LYS A 114 -34.79 -1.87 -1.64
C LYS A 114 -33.34 -1.94 -1.20
N GLY A 115 -33.09 -2.34 0.05
CA GLY A 115 -31.74 -2.60 0.53
C GLY A 115 -30.98 -1.38 1.03
N VAL A 116 -31.49 -0.16 0.95
CA VAL A 116 -30.69 1.06 1.26
C VAL A 116 -30.02 1.01 2.64
N ALA A 117 -30.77 0.72 3.71
CA ALA A 117 -30.22 0.66 5.08
C ALA A 117 -29.27 -0.54 5.27
N THR A 118 -29.66 -1.72 4.76
CA THR A 118 -28.82 -2.94 4.80
C THR A 118 -27.52 -2.75 4.04
N SER A 119 -27.56 -2.14 2.86
CA SER A 119 -26.40 -1.80 2.05
C SER A 119 -25.53 -0.78 2.76
N LEU A 120 -26.09 0.27 3.35
CA LEU A 120 -25.30 1.22 4.15
C LEU A 120 -24.58 0.52 5.30
N GLY A 121 -25.26 -0.37 6.04
CA GLY A 121 -24.63 -1.14 7.12
C GLY A 121 -23.53 -2.07 6.64
N ALA A 122 -23.79 -2.84 5.59
CA ALA A 122 -22.81 -3.78 5.04
C ALA A 122 -21.60 -3.03 4.43
N LEU A 123 -21.83 -1.96 3.68
CA LEU A 123 -20.77 -1.14 3.11
C LEU A 123 -20.01 -0.36 4.18
N LEU A 124 -20.64 0.03 5.29
CA LEU A 124 -19.94 0.66 6.42
C LEU A 124 -18.91 -0.29 7.04
N ALA A 125 -19.21 -1.60 7.09
CA ALA A 125 -18.26 -2.61 7.55
C ALA A 125 -17.09 -2.84 6.57
N LEU A 126 -17.30 -2.64 5.26
CA LEU A 126 -16.28 -2.85 4.23
C LEU A 126 -15.44 -1.60 3.92
N ASN A 127 -16.10 -0.45 3.82
CA ASN A 127 -15.46 0.84 3.51
C ASN A 127 -16.24 1.96 4.20
N TRP A 128 -15.80 2.28 5.41
CA TRP A 128 -16.51 3.22 6.26
C TRP A 128 -16.41 4.67 5.75
N VAL A 129 -15.32 5.04 5.05
CA VAL A 129 -15.15 6.37 4.42
C VAL A 129 -16.15 6.60 3.30
N ALA A 130 -16.19 5.68 2.33
CA ALA A 130 -17.12 5.79 1.21
C ALA A 130 -18.58 5.76 1.71
N SER A 131 -18.85 4.98 2.76
CA SER A 131 -20.18 4.91 3.41
C SER A 131 -20.57 6.21 4.11
N LEU A 132 -19.62 6.86 4.80
CA LEU A 132 -19.86 8.16 5.42
C LEU A 132 -20.12 9.24 4.36
N ALA A 133 -19.32 9.26 3.30
CA ALA A 133 -19.53 10.17 2.18
C ALA A 133 -20.90 9.94 1.51
N ALA A 134 -21.28 8.67 1.31
CA ALA A 134 -22.59 8.28 0.80
C ALA A 134 -23.74 8.77 1.68
N PHE A 135 -23.60 8.64 3.01
CA PHE A 135 -24.57 9.15 3.97
C PHE A 135 -24.68 10.68 3.94
N VAL A 136 -23.56 11.40 3.89
CA VAL A 136 -23.54 12.86 3.75
C VAL A 136 -24.20 13.28 2.44
N GLY A 137 -23.82 12.66 1.31
CA GLY A 137 -24.43 12.92 0.01
C GLY A 137 -25.94 12.66 -0.01
N PHE A 138 -26.38 11.59 0.67
CA PHE A 138 -27.80 11.31 0.89
C PHE A 138 -28.48 12.43 1.67
N VAL A 139 -27.92 12.86 2.81
CA VAL A 139 -28.53 13.89 3.67
C VAL A 139 -28.63 15.22 2.93
N LEU A 140 -27.56 15.64 2.23
CA LEU A 140 -27.55 16.88 1.45
C LEU A 140 -28.62 16.84 0.35
N ALA A 141 -28.70 15.76 -0.42
CA ALA A 141 -29.75 15.59 -1.42
C ALA A 141 -31.15 15.57 -0.80
N LEU A 142 -31.32 14.99 0.39
CA LEU A 142 -32.61 14.90 1.04
C LEU A 142 -33.10 16.26 1.51
N VAL A 143 -32.21 17.08 2.06
CA VAL A 143 -32.53 18.45 2.50
C VAL A 143 -32.94 19.32 1.32
N VAL A 144 -32.22 19.24 0.20
CA VAL A 144 -32.47 20.04 -1.00
C VAL A 144 -33.72 19.56 -1.75
N THR A 145 -33.79 18.27 -2.06
CA THR A 145 -34.83 17.72 -2.97
C THR A 145 -36.09 17.26 -2.24
N ARG A 146 -35.97 16.91 -0.96
CA ARG A 146 -37.02 16.27 -0.15
C ARG A 146 -37.49 14.91 -0.67
N PHE A 147 -36.77 14.32 -1.64
CA PHE A 147 -37.07 12.99 -2.20
C PHE A 147 -36.12 11.94 -1.63
N VAL A 148 -36.64 11.03 -0.79
CA VAL A 148 -35.83 9.94 -0.19
C VAL A 148 -35.25 9.02 -1.26
N SER A 149 -36.03 8.73 -2.30
CA SER A 149 -35.62 7.86 -3.41
C SER A 149 -34.45 8.44 -4.22
N PHE A 150 -34.55 9.70 -4.62
CA PHE A 150 -33.46 10.41 -5.30
C PHE A 150 -32.20 10.46 -4.43
N SER A 151 -32.37 10.84 -3.17
CA SER A 151 -31.27 10.95 -2.20
C SER A 151 -30.56 9.61 -1.99
N SER A 152 -31.31 8.50 -1.96
CA SER A 152 -30.74 7.14 -1.84
C SER A 152 -29.86 6.79 -3.05
N MET A 153 -30.32 7.11 -4.26
CA MET A 153 -29.55 6.87 -5.48
C MET A 153 -28.30 7.77 -5.53
N LEU A 154 -28.40 9.03 -5.14
CA LEU A 154 -27.24 9.92 -5.07
C LEU A 154 -26.22 9.44 -4.02
N GLY A 155 -26.67 9.00 -2.84
CA GLY A 155 -25.78 8.41 -1.84
C GLY A 155 -25.02 7.19 -2.39
N GLY A 156 -25.70 6.29 -3.10
CA GLY A 156 -25.06 5.17 -3.79
C GLY A 156 -24.05 5.59 -4.86
N LEU A 157 -24.33 6.65 -5.61
CA LEU A 157 -23.41 7.21 -6.60
C LEU A 157 -22.17 7.84 -5.94
N VAL A 158 -22.37 8.57 -4.83
CA VAL A 158 -21.27 9.15 -4.05
C VAL A 158 -20.39 8.07 -3.46
N PHE A 159 -20.97 6.96 -2.96
CA PHE A 159 -20.19 5.79 -2.54
C PHE A 159 -19.28 5.31 -3.66
N LEU A 160 -19.84 5.11 -4.86
CA LEU A 160 -19.12 4.62 -6.03
C LEU A 160 -17.96 5.58 -6.39
N ALA A 161 -18.24 6.87 -6.49
CA ALA A 161 -17.25 7.89 -6.83
C ALA A 161 -16.10 7.94 -5.81
N VAL A 162 -16.42 7.91 -4.51
CA VAL A 162 -15.40 7.95 -3.44
C VAL A 162 -14.62 6.65 -3.36
N TYR A 163 -15.24 5.50 -3.61
CA TYR A 163 -14.55 4.22 -3.66
C TYR A 163 -13.53 4.19 -4.81
N PHE A 164 -13.98 4.43 -6.05
CA PHE A 164 -13.10 4.39 -7.23
C PHE A 164 -12.07 5.52 -7.25
N GLY A 165 -12.37 6.69 -6.66
CA GLY A 165 -11.41 7.79 -6.55
C GLY A 165 -10.30 7.57 -5.51
N ARG A 166 -10.42 6.55 -4.65
CA ARG A 166 -9.46 6.26 -3.57
C ARG A 166 -8.65 4.98 -3.76
N VAL A 167 -9.03 4.13 -4.69
CA VAL A 167 -8.39 2.83 -4.93
C VAL A 167 -7.54 2.96 -6.19
N ASP A 168 -6.22 2.81 -6.05
CA ASP A 168 -5.25 3.04 -7.14
C ASP A 168 -5.37 2.01 -8.28
N ASP A 169 -5.69 0.75 -7.97
CA ASP A 169 -5.96 -0.30 -8.94
C ASP A 169 -7.20 -1.12 -8.53
N PRO A 170 -8.41 -0.64 -8.83
CA PRO A 170 -9.65 -1.26 -8.39
C PRO A 170 -9.92 -2.61 -9.09
N TRP A 171 -9.12 -2.96 -10.09
CA TRP A 171 -9.30 -4.18 -10.90
C TRP A 171 -8.28 -5.28 -10.55
N ASN A 172 -7.38 -5.03 -9.60
CA ASN A 172 -6.46 -6.04 -9.10
C ASN A 172 -7.19 -7.17 -8.34
N GLN A 173 -6.50 -8.29 -8.12
CA GLN A 173 -7.09 -9.47 -7.45
C GLN A 173 -7.64 -9.16 -6.04
N GLU A 174 -7.08 -8.19 -5.32
CA GLU A 174 -7.53 -7.83 -3.98
C GLU A 174 -8.88 -7.09 -4.00
N HIS A 175 -9.06 -6.15 -4.93
CA HIS A 175 -10.20 -5.25 -5.00
C HIS A 175 -11.29 -5.67 -5.98
N LEU A 176 -10.99 -6.59 -6.92
CA LEU A 176 -11.89 -7.01 -7.98
C LEU A 176 -13.30 -7.35 -7.49
N ALA A 177 -13.42 -8.16 -6.43
CA ALA A 177 -14.73 -8.53 -5.88
C ALA A 177 -15.51 -7.32 -5.37
N MET A 178 -14.86 -6.40 -4.65
CA MET A 178 -15.51 -5.20 -4.12
C MET A 178 -15.93 -4.25 -5.24
N SER A 179 -15.10 -4.07 -6.26
CA SER A 179 -15.41 -3.25 -7.43
C SER A 179 -16.63 -3.77 -8.19
N VAL A 180 -16.63 -5.07 -8.52
CA VAL A 180 -17.74 -5.73 -9.21
C VAL A 180 -19.02 -5.68 -8.38
N VAL A 181 -18.94 -6.02 -7.09
CA VAL A 181 -20.11 -6.01 -6.20
C VAL A 181 -20.67 -4.60 -6.01
N THR A 182 -19.83 -3.57 -5.86
CA THR A 182 -20.31 -2.20 -5.67
C THR A 182 -21.03 -1.67 -6.92
N ILE A 183 -20.50 -1.93 -8.12
CA ILE A 183 -21.17 -1.59 -9.39
C ILE A 183 -22.49 -2.35 -9.50
N GLY A 184 -22.49 -3.65 -9.20
CA GLY A 184 -23.68 -4.48 -9.20
C GLY A 184 -24.75 -4.01 -8.21
N LEU A 185 -24.36 -3.64 -6.99
CA LEU A 185 -25.25 -3.11 -5.95
C LEU A 185 -25.84 -1.76 -6.32
N PHE A 186 -25.06 -0.86 -6.92
CA PHE A 186 -25.57 0.42 -7.42
C PHE A 186 -26.59 0.20 -8.55
N SER A 187 -26.28 -0.70 -9.49
CA SER A 187 -27.19 -1.08 -10.57
C SER A 187 -28.50 -1.66 -10.02
N LEU A 188 -28.41 -2.57 -9.05
CA LEU A 188 -29.56 -3.12 -8.36
C LEU A 188 -30.37 -2.03 -7.63
N LEU A 189 -29.70 -1.11 -6.93
CA LEU A 189 -30.35 0.01 -6.25
C LEU A 189 -31.19 0.85 -7.22
N VAL A 190 -30.66 1.17 -8.41
CA VAL A 190 -31.37 1.90 -9.47
C VAL A 190 -32.58 1.10 -9.98
N VAL A 191 -32.39 -0.20 -10.27
CA VAL A 191 -33.48 -1.09 -10.72
C VAL A 191 -34.61 -1.20 -9.69
N ARG A 192 -34.28 -1.27 -8.40
CA ARG A 192 -35.25 -1.28 -7.29
C ARG A 192 -35.95 0.07 -7.10
N HIS A 193 -35.38 1.16 -7.64
CA HIS A 193 -35.97 2.49 -7.64
C HIS A 193 -36.71 2.87 -8.94
N ARG A 194 -36.79 1.99 -9.95
CA ARG A 194 -37.45 2.29 -11.24
C ARG A 194 -38.86 2.91 -11.11
N LYS A 195 -39.69 2.40 -10.19
CA LYS A 195 -41.05 2.94 -9.94
C LYS A 195 -40.99 4.35 -9.34
N ASN A 196 -39.99 4.65 -8.51
CA ASN A 196 -39.78 5.98 -7.94
C ASN A 196 -39.27 6.96 -8.99
N ILE A 197 -38.39 6.52 -9.90
CA ILE A 197 -37.91 7.34 -11.02
C ILE A 197 -39.11 7.77 -11.89
N VAL A 198 -40.01 6.84 -12.21
CA VAL A 198 -41.25 7.16 -12.95
C VAL A 198 -42.09 8.19 -12.20
N ARG A 199 -42.31 8.01 -10.89
CA ARG A 199 -43.06 8.99 -10.08
C ARG A 199 -42.37 10.35 -9.96
N ILE A 200 -41.05 10.41 -9.91
CA ILE A 200 -40.30 11.67 -9.92
C ILE A 200 -40.53 12.39 -11.25
N LYS A 201 -40.41 11.69 -12.39
CA LYS A 201 -40.67 12.26 -13.72
C LYS A 201 -42.11 12.76 -13.86
N GLN A 202 -43.06 12.08 -13.23
CA GLN A 202 -44.48 12.46 -13.21
C GLN A 202 -44.83 13.51 -12.14
N GLY A 203 -43.88 13.93 -11.30
CA GLY A 203 -44.14 14.85 -10.19
C GLY A 203 -44.98 14.27 -9.04
N THR A 204 -45.18 12.95 -9.00
CA THR A 204 -46.03 12.23 -8.02
C THR A 204 -45.25 11.57 -6.89
N GLU A 205 -43.92 11.68 -6.86
CA GLU A 205 -43.11 11.12 -5.77
C GLU A 205 -43.35 11.89 -4.46
N PRO A 206 -43.65 11.21 -3.34
CA PRO A 206 -43.96 11.89 -2.09
C PRO A 206 -42.72 12.60 -1.52
N LYS A 207 -42.88 13.89 -1.21
CA LYS A 207 -41.86 14.71 -0.53
C LYS A 207 -41.90 14.50 0.98
N VAL A 208 -40.73 14.56 1.63
CA VAL A 208 -40.63 14.63 3.09
C VAL A 208 -41.04 16.03 3.56
N SER A 209 -41.99 16.09 4.50
CA SER A 209 -42.36 17.35 5.15
C SER A 209 -41.53 17.55 6.42
N PHE A 210 -40.92 18.73 6.54
CA PHE A 210 -40.20 19.17 7.75
C PHE A 210 -41.07 20.05 8.67
N ARG A 211 -42.35 20.32 8.34
CA ARG A 211 -43.26 21.18 9.12
C ARG A 211 -44.27 20.35 9.96
N LYS A 212 -44.14 20.46 11.29
CA LYS A 212 -45.02 20.08 12.43
C LYS A 212 -45.87 18.77 12.37
N LYS A 213 -45.39 17.75 13.08
CA LYS A 213 -45.91 17.31 14.40
C LYS A 213 -44.68 17.07 15.27
N HIS A 214 -44.63 17.60 16.49
CA HIS A 214 -43.56 17.27 17.43
C HIS A 214 -43.39 15.74 17.43
N PRO A 215 -42.24 15.17 17.06
CA PRO A 215 -41.97 13.79 17.41
C PRO A 215 -42.08 13.74 18.93
N SER A 216 -42.93 12.86 19.47
CA SER A 216 -43.09 12.67 20.92
C SER A 216 -41.73 12.83 21.61
N GLY A 217 -41.61 13.86 22.44
CA GLY A 217 -40.36 14.61 22.73
C GLY A 217 -39.26 13.91 23.51
N ARG A 218 -38.96 12.64 23.23
CA ARG A 218 -37.82 11.92 23.84
C ARG A 218 -36.89 11.27 22.80
N VAL A 219 -37.38 10.84 21.64
CA VAL A 219 -36.57 10.05 20.69
C VAL A 219 -35.62 10.92 19.85
N ALA A 220 -36.05 12.11 19.41
CA ALA A 220 -35.19 13.03 18.66
C ALA A 220 -34.02 13.56 19.52
N TRP A 221 -34.28 13.81 20.81
CA TRP A 221 -33.26 14.21 21.79
C TRP A 221 -32.25 13.11 22.12
N VAL A 222 -32.56 11.84 21.85
CA VAL A 222 -31.62 10.72 22.02
C VAL A 222 -30.85 10.45 20.71
N LEU A 223 -31.48 10.61 19.54
CA LEU A 223 -30.83 10.31 18.26
C LEU A 223 -29.84 11.37 17.78
N ILE A 224 -30.12 12.65 17.99
CA ILE A 224 -29.18 13.71 17.62
C ILE A 224 -27.84 13.53 18.34
N PRO A 225 -27.80 13.30 19.68
CA PRO A 225 -26.54 13.00 20.34
C PRO A 225 -25.96 11.66 19.91
N ILE A 226 -26.74 10.59 19.64
CA ILE A 226 -26.17 9.33 19.12
C ILE A 226 -25.53 9.52 17.74
N LEU A 227 -26.18 10.19 16.80
CA LEU A 227 -25.63 10.46 15.47
C LEU A 227 -24.44 11.42 15.53
N ALA A 228 -24.48 12.41 16.42
CA ALA A 228 -23.35 13.30 16.69
C ALA A 228 -22.20 12.53 17.35
N LEU A 229 -22.46 11.59 18.26
CA LEU A 229 -21.45 10.76 18.92
C LEU A 229 -20.84 9.75 17.95
N VAL A 230 -21.63 9.16 17.05
CA VAL A 230 -21.15 8.29 15.97
C VAL A 230 -20.34 9.10 14.96
N GLY A 231 -20.81 10.28 14.57
CA GLY A 231 -20.07 11.20 13.70
C GLY A 231 -18.75 11.67 14.33
N ALA A 232 -18.78 12.08 15.59
CA ALA A 232 -17.61 12.50 16.36
C ALA A 232 -16.65 11.33 16.60
N GLY A 233 -17.17 10.13 16.90
CA GLY A 233 -16.39 8.92 17.03
C GLY A 233 -15.73 8.50 15.71
N ALA A 234 -16.39 8.70 14.57
CA ALA A 234 -15.80 8.48 13.25
C ALA A 234 -14.73 9.53 12.92
N ILE A 235 -14.95 10.81 13.23
CA ILE A 235 -13.95 11.88 13.06
C ILE A 235 -12.75 11.66 13.99
N TYR A 236 -12.98 11.30 15.24
CA TYR A 236 -11.93 10.95 16.19
C TYR A 236 -11.18 9.70 15.73
N GLY A 237 -11.89 8.66 15.27
CA GLY A 237 -11.30 7.45 14.71
C GLY A 237 -10.45 7.74 13.47
N LEU A 238 -10.89 8.66 12.61
CA LEU A 238 -10.12 9.17 11.48
C LEU A 238 -8.85 9.89 11.91
N ALA A 239 -8.97 10.82 12.85
CA ALA A 239 -7.86 11.61 13.33
C ALA A 239 -6.84 10.73 14.07
N ALA A 240 -7.32 9.81 14.90
CA ALA A 240 -6.50 8.81 15.57
C ALA A 240 -5.82 7.88 14.57
N GLN A 241 -6.54 7.43 13.53
CA GLN A 241 -5.97 6.60 12.47
C GLN A 241 -4.92 7.36 11.66
N ALA A 242 -5.17 8.62 11.29
CA ALA A 242 -4.21 9.48 10.59
C ALA A 242 -2.91 9.70 11.39
N ASN A 243 -3.02 9.79 12.71
CA ASN A 243 -1.88 9.98 13.61
C ASN A 243 -1.19 8.68 14.03
N ARG A 244 -1.73 7.49 13.68
CA ARG A 244 -1.05 6.22 13.96
C ARG A 244 0.20 6.08 13.09
N ARG A 245 1.36 6.05 13.74
CA ARG A 245 2.61 5.60 13.11
C ARG A 245 2.69 4.08 13.18
N SER A 246 3.27 3.48 12.14
CA SER A 246 3.57 2.05 12.14
C SER A 246 4.77 1.79 13.04
N GLU A 247 4.67 0.75 13.86
CA GLU A 247 5.75 0.28 14.73
C GLU A 247 5.85 -1.23 14.65
N LEU A 248 7.07 -1.76 14.67
CA LEU A 248 7.36 -3.17 14.81
C LEU A 248 8.36 -3.35 15.95
N ARG A 249 7.96 -4.16 16.91
CA ARG A 249 8.75 -4.48 18.09
C ARG A 249 9.60 -5.72 17.83
N LEU A 250 10.90 -5.55 17.57
CA LEU A 250 11.85 -6.64 17.50
C LEU A 250 12.70 -6.64 18.78
N GLN A 251 13.21 -7.79 19.19
CA GLN A 251 14.25 -7.83 20.23
C GLN A 251 15.61 -7.95 19.54
N PRO A 252 16.61 -7.09 19.83
CA PRO A 252 16.62 -6.02 20.84
C PRO A 252 16.18 -4.62 20.37
N TYR A 253 15.80 -4.44 19.10
CA TYR A 253 15.51 -3.12 18.49
C TYR A 253 14.06 -2.93 18.09
N ASP A 254 13.51 -1.72 18.28
CA ASP A 254 12.21 -1.35 17.74
C ASP A 254 12.38 -0.57 16.41
N LEU A 255 11.50 -0.85 15.45
CA LEU A 255 11.37 -0.10 14.21
C LEU A 255 10.13 0.79 14.33
N THR A 256 10.28 2.09 14.09
CA THR A 256 9.19 3.07 14.19
C THR A 256 9.17 3.97 12.97
N GLU A 257 8.01 4.14 12.33
CA GLU A 257 7.83 5.15 11.29
C GLU A 257 7.86 6.54 11.94
N VAL A 258 8.90 7.31 11.64
CA VAL A 258 9.12 8.64 12.22
C VAL A 258 8.57 9.74 11.32
N GLU A 259 8.64 9.56 10.01
CA GLU A 259 8.18 10.54 9.04
C GLU A 259 7.55 9.87 7.82
N ARG A 260 6.57 10.54 7.22
CA ARG A 260 6.01 10.16 5.93
C ARG A 260 5.70 11.39 5.10
N VAL A 261 6.33 11.49 3.94
CA VAL A 261 6.16 12.61 3.01
C VAL A 261 5.69 12.11 1.66
N GLY A 262 4.73 12.82 1.05
CA GLY A 262 4.38 12.62 -0.36
C GLY A 262 5.32 13.44 -1.23
N THR A 263 5.91 12.82 -2.24
CA THR A 263 6.86 13.50 -3.13
C THR A 263 6.21 14.46 -4.13
N GLY A 264 4.88 14.44 -4.23
CA GLY A 264 4.13 15.10 -5.31
C GLY A 264 4.14 14.32 -6.63
N HIS A 265 4.99 13.30 -6.75
CA HIS A 265 5.19 12.51 -7.96
C HIS A 265 4.87 11.03 -7.71
N GLN A 266 4.04 10.40 -8.54
CA GLN A 266 3.75 8.96 -8.44
C GLN A 266 4.92 8.10 -8.96
N ARG A 267 4.94 6.82 -8.55
CA ARG A 267 5.98 5.83 -8.88
C ARG A 267 7.38 6.28 -8.47
N THR A 268 7.58 6.56 -7.19
CA THR A 268 8.95 6.63 -6.66
C THR A 268 9.55 5.23 -6.64
N GLU A 269 10.76 5.06 -7.18
CA GLU A 269 11.37 3.72 -7.36
C GLU A 269 12.66 3.55 -6.57
N ARG A 270 13.71 4.32 -6.87
CA ARG A 270 15.04 4.14 -6.27
C ARG A 270 15.36 5.23 -5.24
N LEU A 271 16.13 4.84 -4.23
CA LEU A 271 16.54 5.69 -3.11
C LEU A 271 18.05 5.55 -2.88
N ALA A 272 18.72 6.64 -2.53
CA ALA A 272 20.11 6.60 -2.07
C ALA A 272 20.37 7.70 -1.04
N TYR A 273 21.01 7.34 0.07
CA TYR A 273 21.48 8.32 1.06
C TYR A 273 22.86 8.87 0.67
N ALA A 274 23.08 10.17 0.85
CA ALA A 274 24.38 10.83 0.73
C ALA A 274 24.68 11.68 1.97
N ASP A 275 25.86 12.31 2.01
CA ASP A 275 26.32 13.19 3.10
C ASP A 275 26.01 12.59 4.48
N HIS A 276 26.54 11.40 4.76
CA HIS A 276 26.39 10.80 6.10
C HIS A 276 24.91 10.59 6.51
N GLY A 277 24.05 10.35 5.52
CA GLY A 277 22.61 10.18 5.71
C GLY A 277 21.81 11.47 5.87
N LYS A 278 22.42 12.65 5.68
CA LYS A 278 21.74 13.96 5.74
C LYS A 278 21.04 14.34 4.45
N LEU A 279 21.33 13.65 3.35
CA LEU A 279 20.67 13.85 2.07
C LEU A 279 20.08 12.52 1.60
N LEU A 280 18.86 12.54 1.08
CA LEU A 280 18.19 11.39 0.47
C LEU A 280 17.77 11.76 -0.96
N ALA A 281 18.30 11.05 -1.94
CA ALA A 281 17.91 11.18 -3.35
C ALA A 281 16.85 10.14 -3.70
N VAL A 282 15.79 10.57 -4.39
CA VAL A 282 14.64 9.72 -4.75
C VAL A 282 14.32 9.85 -6.23
N THR A 283 14.32 8.74 -6.98
CA THR A 283 13.92 8.77 -8.39
C THR A 283 12.40 8.75 -8.55
N CYS A 284 11.89 9.55 -9.48
CA CYS A 284 10.49 9.65 -9.88
C CYS A 284 10.37 9.42 -11.39
N PRO A 285 10.53 8.16 -11.87
CA PRO A 285 10.80 7.89 -13.27
C PRO A 285 9.63 8.22 -14.20
N ARG A 286 8.39 8.20 -13.70
CA ARG A 286 7.21 8.59 -14.49
C ARG A 286 7.24 10.07 -14.90
N TYR A 287 7.92 10.91 -14.12
CA TYR A 287 7.95 12.35 -14.28
C TYR A 287 9.33 12.88 -14.68
N ASN A 288 10.27 11.98 -15.02
CA ASN A 288 11.65 12.32 -15.36
C ASN A 288 12.32 13.19 -14.30
N ARG A 289 12.10 12.86 -13.01
CA ARG A 289 12.56 13.68 -11.90
C ARG A 289 13.38 12.92 -10.88
N VAL A 290 14.27 13.64 -10.20
CA VAL A 290 14.94 13.19 -8.97
C VAL A 290 14.70 14.24 -7.90
N VAL A 291 14.06 13.85 -6.80
CA VAL A 291 13.84 14.74 -5.66
C VAL A 291 14.90 14.48 -4.61
N LEU A 292 15.59 15.53 -4.19
CA LEU A 292 16.56 15.53 -3.11
C LEU A 292 15.88 16.04 -1.83
N TYR A 293 16.06 15.31 -0.73
CA TYR A 293 15.56 15.69 0.58
C TYR A 293 16.71 15.89 1.56
N HIS A 294 16.67 16.97 2.34
CA HIS A 294 17.43 17.08 3.56
C HIS A 294 16.76 16.25 4.66
N VAL A 295 17.55 15.40 5.29
CA VAL A 295 17.16 14.58 6.43
C VAL A 295 17.56 15.33 7.69
N THR A 296 16.59 15.99 8.31
CA THR A 296 16.85 16.89 9.44
C THR A 296 17.32 16.10 10.67
N LYS A 297 17.85 16.80 11.68
CA LYS A 297 18.18 16.17 12.98
C LYS A 297 16.95 15.60 13.69
N ALA A 298 15.77 16.16 13.43
CA ALA A 298 14.50 15.68 13.95
C ALA A 298 13.93 14.49 13.14
N GLU A 299 14.71 13.91 12.22
CA GLU A 299 14.31 12.79 11.37
C GLU A 299 13.11 13.14 10.47
N GLN A 300 13.08 14.37 9.96
CA GLN A 300 12.09 14.84 8.99
C GLN A 300 12.73 14.97 7.60
N LEU A 301 11.90 14.91 6.57
CA LEU A 301 12.31 15.08 5.18
C LEU A 301 11.85 16.46 4.68
N GLU A 302 12.81 17.33 4.39
CA GLU A 302 12.57 18.64 3.77
C GLU A 302 13.07 18.61 2.33
N VAL A 303 12.26 19.09 1.38
CA VAL A 303 12.67 19.13 -0.02
C VAL A 303 13.86 20.08 -0.17
N ALA A 304 15.01 19.53 -0.52
CA ALA A 304 16.21 20.29 -0.85
C ALA A 304 16.13 20.79 -2.29
N ARG A 305 15.75 19.90 -3.22
CA ARG A 305 15.66 20.21 -4.64
C ARG A 305 14.77 19.22 -5.38
N ASP A 306 14.06 19.68 -6.41
CA ASP A 306 13.35 18.83 -7.37
C ASP A 306 14.02 18.99 -8.74
N LEU A 307 14.78 17.98 -9.16
CA LEU A 307 15.59 17.99 -10.38
C LEU A 307 14.79 17.42 -11.54
N GLU A 308 14.59 18.22 -12.59
CA GLU A 308 14.05 17.75 -13.87
C GLU A 308 15.16 17.22 -14.77
N LEU A 309 14.90 16.08 -15.41
CA LEU A 309 15.85 15.38 -16.27
C LEU A 309 15.29 15.26 -17.70
N GLU A 310 16.21 15.22 -18.67
CA GLU A 310 15.88 15.03 -20.09
C GLU A 310 15.48 13.59 -20.46
N GLY A 311 15.37 12.70 -19.46
CA GLY A 311 15.00 11.31 -19.64
C GLY A 311 14.54 10.65 -18.35
N LYS A 312 14.19 9.37 -18.45
CA LYS A 312 13.71 8.57 -17.33
C LYS A 312 14.89 8.18 -16.43
N PRO A 313 14.95 8.63 -15.16
CA PRO A 313 15.93 8.12 -14.21
C PRO A 313 15.65 6.64 -13.90
N VAL A 314 16.65 5.79 -14.05
CA VAL A 314 16.54 4.33 -13.83
C VAL A 314 17.31 3.86 -12.61
N ALA A 315 18.39 4.56 -12.25
CA ALA A 315 19.15 4.33 -11.04
C ALA A 315 19.67 5.65 -10.46
N VAL A 316 19.83 5.67 -9.14
CA VAL A 316 20.53 6.73 -8.42
C VAL A 316 21.51 6.06 -7.47
N TRP A 317 22.74 6.58 -7.43
CA TRP A 317 23.77 6.13 -6.52
C TRP A 317 24.52 7.34 -5.96
N THR A 318 25.16 7.16 -4.81
CA THR A 318 25.79 8.26 -4.08
C THR A 318 27.17 7.84 -3.58
N THR A 319 28.09 8.81 -3.58
CA THR A 319 29.36 8.74 -2.86
C THR A 319 29.30 9.73 -1.68
N ARG A 320 30.43 9.97 -1.02
CA ARG A 320 30.48 10.96 0.07
C ARG A 320 30.18 12.38 -0.40
N ASP A 321 30.56 12.71 -1.63
CA ASP A 321 30.63 14.08 -2.16
C ASP A 321 29.76 14.29 -3.41
N ARG A 322 29.23 13.23 -4.01
CA ARG A 322 28.49 13.29 -5.27
C ARG A 322 27.29 12.35 -5.29
N LEU A 323 26.35 12.67 -6.18
CA LEU A 323 25.29 11.77 -6.60
C LEU A 323 25.44 11.46 -8.09
N TYR A 324 25.01 10.28 -8.50
CA TYR A 324 25.08 9.78 -9.87
C TYR A 324 23.70 9.32 -10.27
N VAL A 325 23.16 9.86 -11.36
CA VAL A 325 21.86 9.45 -11.90
C VAL A 325 22.07 8.83 -13.26
N LEU A 326 21.62 7.58 -13.40
CA LEU A 326 21.54 6.91 -14.69
C LEU A 326 20.18 7.21 -15.33
N VAL A 327 20.23 7.63 -16.58
CA VAL A 327 19.08 8.13 -17.33
C VAL A 327 18.92 7.32 -18.62
N ARG A 328 17.70 6.88 -18.86
CA ARG A 328 17.27 6.25 -20.12
C ARG A 328 16.49 7.28 -20.95
N PRO A 329 16.64 7.32 -22.28
CA PRO A 329 15.79 8.15 -23.12
C PRO A 329 14.30 7.81 -22.93
N SER A 330 13.44 8.79 -23.16
CA SER A 330 11.99 8.66 -22.98
C SER A 330 11.28 8.31 -24.30
N GLY A 331 10.08 7.73 -24.20
CA GLY A 331 9.26 7.40 -25.38
C GLY A 331 9.94 6.41 -26.32
N ASP A 332 9.83 6.66 -27.63
CA ASP A 332 10.40 5.81 -28.67
C ASP A 332 11.93 5.97 -28.78
N GLU A 333 12.48 7.08 -28.30
CA GLU A 333 13.92 7.34 -28.37
C GLU A 333 14.75 6.29 -27.64
N ARG A 334 14.18 5.64 -26.62
CA ARG A 334 14.85 4.54 -25.88
C ARG A 334 15.24 3.37 -26.77
N HIS A 335 14.57 3.22 -27.92
CA HIS A 335 14.83 2.15 -28.88
C HIS A 335 15.93 2.51 -29.87
N VAL A 336 16.34 3.77 -29.96
CA VAL A 336 17.26 4.25 -31.01
C VAL A 336 18.46 5.04 -30.47
N LYS A 337 18.39 5.56 -29.24
CA LYS A 337 19.47 6.31 -28.60
C LYS A 337 20.03 5.55 -27.38
N PRO A 338 21.35 5.63 -27.14
CA PRO A 338 21.93 5.17 -25.89
C PRO A 338 21.42 6.01 -24.71
N GLY A 339 21.47 5.44 -23.51
CA GLY A 339 21.30 6.25 -22.31
C GLY A 339 22.58 6.96 -21.90
N TRP A 340 22.53 7.63 -20.76
CA TRP A 340 23.67 8.34 -20.19
C TRP A 340 23.53 8.38 -18.69
N TRP A 341 24.62 8.66 -17.99
CA TRP A 341 24.58 9.02 -16.59
C TRP A 341 25.23 10.37 -16.35
N ARG A 342 24.85 11.01 -15.25
CA ARG A 342 25.36 12.33 -14.87
C ARG A 342 25.67 12.37 -13.40
N ALA A 343 26.81 12.98 -13.07
CA ALA A 343 27.16 13.31 -11.70
C ALA A 343 26.56 14.65 -11.31
N PHE A 344 26.16 14.79 -10.04
CA PHE A 344 25.76 16.04 -9.44
C PHE A 344 26.47 16.19 -8.09
N ASP A 345 26.67 17.42 -7.65
CA ASP A 345 27.10 17.69 -6.28
C ASP A 345 25.94 17.46 -5.29
N LEU A 346 26.22 17.63 -4.00
CA LEU A 346 25.22 17.42 -2.94
C LEU A 346 24.13 18.49 -2.92
N GLN A 347 24.30 19.59 -3.64
CA GLN A 347 23.30 20.64 -3.86
C GLN A 347 22.42 20.33 -5.09
N GLY A 348 22.74 19.27 -5.84
CA GLY A 348 22.05 18.85 -7.04
C GLY A 348 22.44 19.64 -8.28
N GLU A 349 23.56 20.39 -8.26
CA GLU A 349 24.11 20.99 -9.47
C GLU A 349 24.88 19.95 -10.28
N PRO A 350 24.73 19.93 -11.61
CA PRO A 350 25.42 18.98 -12.44
C PRO A 350 26.93 19.20 -12.45
N VAL A 351 27.69 18.12 -12.33
CA VAL A 351 29.15 18.13 -12.38
C VAL A 351 29.62 17.49 -13.68
N GLY A 352 30.22 18.30 -14.55
CA GLY A 352 30.71 17.86 -15.85
C GLY A 352 29.60 17.59 -16.88
N GLN A 353 30.01 17.02 -18.02
CA GLN A 353 29.11 16.62 -19.09
C GLN A 353 28.48 15.24 -18.81
N PRO A 354 27.28 14.95 -19.33
CA PRO A 354 26.72 13.61 -19.32
C PRO A 354 27.69 12.60 -19.94
N VAL A 355 27.84 11.45 -19.28
CA VAL A 355 28.68 10.35 -19.78
C VAL A 355 27.79 9.35 -20.50
N PRO A 356 28.05 9.04 -21.79
CA PRO A 356 27.28 8.04 -22.52
C PRO A 356 27.31 6.68 -21.82
N ALA A 357 26.16 6.03 -21.77
CA ALA A 357 26.00 4.63 -21.39
C ALA A 357 25.59 3.81 -22.63
N GLY A 358 25.53 2.48 -22.53
CA GLY A 358 25.00 1.65 -23.60
C GLY A 358 23.48 1.77 -23.84
N MET A 359 22.98 0.95 -24.76
CA MET A 359 21.55 0.83 -25.07
C MET A 359 20.82 0.14 -23.92
N TYR A 360 19.65 0.68 -23.54
CA TYR A 360 18.85 0.22 -22.39
C TYR A 360 19.71 0.07 -21.12
N PRO A 361 20.14 1.17 -20.49
CA PRO A 361 20.81 1.06 -19.21
C PRO A 361 19.78 0.74 -18.12
N ASP A 362 20.08 -0.19 -17.23
CA ASP A 362 19.13 -0.76 -16.25
C ASP A 362 19.51 -0.48 -14.80
N ASP A 363 20.81 -0.42 -14.50
CA ASP A 363 21.30 -0.11 -13.15
C ASP A 363 22.69 0.54 -13.17
N LEU A 364 22.99 1.30 -12.13
CA LEU A 364 24.29 1.94 -11.92
C LEU A 364 24.67 1.85 -10.44
N ILE A 365 25.92 1.48 -10.18
CA ILE A 365 26.52 1.48 -8.85
C ILE A 365 27.92 2.08 -8.90
N VAL A 366 28.29 2.87 -7.91
CA VAL A 366 29.65 3.41 -7.76
C VAL A 366 30.33 2.69 -6.60
N THR A 367 31.60 2.38 -6.77
CA THR A 367 32.41 1.74 -5.74
C THR A 367 32.56 2.61 -4.50
N ALA A 368 32.78 1.97 -3.35
CA ALA A 368 32.93 2.67 -2.08
C ALA A 368 34.13 3.65 -2.06
N ASP A 369 35.18 3.37 -2.83
CA ASP A 369 36.34 4.26 -3.01
C ASP A 369 36.07 5.45 -3.95
N GLY A 370 34.90 5.48 -4.62
CA GLY A 370 34.50 6.53 -5.56
C GLY A 370 35.29 6.54 -6.87
N ARG A 371 36.11 5.52 -7.16
CA ARG A 371 36.98 5.49 -8.33
C ARG A 371 36.35 4.89 -9.57
N HIS A 372 35.36 4.02 -9.41
CA HIS A 372 34.75 3.34 -10.55
C HIS A 372 33.23 3.37 -10.50
N ALA A 373 32.61 3.63 -11.65
CA ALA A 373 31.18 3.40 -11.85
C ALA A 373 30.98 2.11 -12.65
N LEU A 374 30.03 1.28 -12.21
CA LEU A 374 29.62 0.08 -12.91
C LEU A 374 28.22 0.30 -13.48
N VAL A 375 28.06 0.11 -14.78
CA VAL A 375 26.81 0.35 -15.50
C VAL A 375 26.36 -0.94 -16.15
N LEU A 376 25.12 -1.35 -15.85
CA LEU A 376 24.46 -2.46 -16.51
C LEU A 376 23.63 -1.98 -17.68
N THR A 377 23.77 -2.65 -18.82
CA THR A 377 23.00 -2.38 -20.02
C THR A 377 22.44 -3.68 -20.58
N SER A 378 21.14 -3.72 -20.88
CA SER A 378 20.55 -4.89 -21.54
C SER A 378 20.83 -4.97 -23.03
N GLY A 379 21.21 -3.85 -23.68
CA GLY A 379 21.71 -3.83 -25.06
C GLY A 379 20.67 -4.25 -26.11
N ARG A 380 20.45 -5.57 -26.23
CA ARG A 380 19.54 -6.27 -27.16
C ARG A 380 18.06 -6.02 -26.93
N GLY A 381 17.65 -5.11 -26.03
CA GLY A 381 16.28 -4.85 -25.59
C GLY A 381 15.18 -5.39 -26.53
N GLU A 382 14.37 -6.32 -26.01
CA GLU A 382 13.33 -7.10 -26.73
C GLU A 382 13.85 -8.21 -27.67
N GLY A 383 15.16 -8.49 -27.69
CA GLY A 383 15.76 -9.65 -28.38
C GLY A 383 16.31 -9.36 -29.78
N ASP A 384 16.58 -8.09 -30.13
CA ASP A 384 17.16 -7.71 -31.44
C ASP A 384 18.66 -8.10 -31.51
N PRO A 385 19.04 -9.07 -32.35
CA PRO A 385 20.42 -9.56 -32.42
C PRO A 385 21.38 -8.56 -33.07
N LYS A 386 20.88 -7.49 -33.72
CA LYS A 386 21.72 -6.45 -34.34
C LYS A 386 22.24 -5.42 -33.34
N ARG A 387 21.76 -5.47 -32.09
CA ARG A 387 22.14 -4.53 -31.03
C ARG A 387 23.28 -5.09 -30.18
N PRO A 388 24.03 -4.23 -29.47
CA PRO A 388 25.12 -4.65 -28.59
C PRO A 388 24.64 -5.71 -27.60
N ALA A 389 25.50 -6.69 -27.28
CA ALA A 389 25.21 -7.68 -26.26
C ALA A 389 24.94 -6.99 -24.91
N PRO A 390 24.06 -7.57 -24.06
CA PRO A 390 23.95 -7.15 -22.68
C PRO A 390 25.31 -7.19 -22.00
N ALA A 391 25.62 -6.19 -21.17
CA ALA A 391 26.95 -6.03 -20.61
C ALA A 391 26.96 -5.31 -19.27
N LEU A 392 28.03 -5.57 -18.52
CA LEU A 392 28.51 -4.78 -17.40
C LEU A 392 29.73 -3.99 -17.86
N GLU A 393 29.64 -2.66 -17.85
CA GLU A 393 30.73 -1.75 -18.19
C GLU A 393 31.30 -1.13 -16.91
N VAL A 394 32.62 -1.11 -16.78
CA VAL A 394 33.35 -0.49 -15.67
C VAL A 394 34.00 0.78 -16.18
N PHE A 395 33.61 1.91 -15.61
CA PHE A 395 34.13 3.24 -15.93
C PHE A 395 35.12 3.68 -14.87
N ASP A 396 36.27 4.23 -15.27
CA ASP A 396 37.18 4.96 -14.40
C ASP A 396 36.70 6.41 -14.24
N LEU A 397 36.39 6.79 -13.00
CA LEU A 397 35.93 8.13 -12.62
C LEU A 397 37.10 9.10 -12.38
N GLY A 398 38.34 8.61 -12.33
CA GLY A 398 39.54 9.45 -12.30
C GLY A 398 39.87 10.08 -13.67
N ALA A 399 39.44 9.45 -14.76
CA ALA A 399 39.55 10.00 -16.11
C ALA A 399 38.55 11.14 -16.34
N THR A 400 38.94 12.15 -17.12
CA THR A 400 38.06 13.27 -17.51
C THR A 400 38.07 13.44 -19.05
N PRO A 401 36.99 13.08 -19.76
CA PRO A 401 35.76 12.46 -19.25
C PRO A 401 35.99 11.00 -18.81
N PRO A 402 35.13 10.45 -17.93
CA PRO A 402 35.20 9.05 -17.52
C PRO A 402 35.27 8.09 -18.71
N GLN A 403 36.13 7.06 -18.60
CA GLN A 403 36.39 6.11 -19.68
C GLN A 403 36.03 4.69 -19.26
N VAL A 404 35.56 3.88 -20.21
CA VAL A 404 35.38 2.44 -19.99
C VAL A 404 36.75 1.79 -19.90
N VAL A 405 37.05 1.18 -18.75
CA VAL A 405 38.31 0.45 -18.50
C VAL A 405 38.12 -1.06 -18.55
N GLY A 406 36.89 -1.54 -18.32
CA GLY A 406 36.57 -2.97 -18.39
C GLY A 406 35.14 -3.22 -18.88
N ARG A 407 34.92 -4.38 -19.49
CA ARG A 407 33.62 -4.81 -20.01
C ARG A 407 33.46 -6.31 -19.84
N LEU A 408 32.32 -6.75 -19.31
CA LEU A 408 31.91 -8.15 -19.27
C LEU A 408 30.57 -8.30 -20.01
N GLU A 409 30.52 -9.15 -21.02
CA GLU A 409 29.30 -9.41 -21.79
C GLU A 409 28.52 -10.60 -21.23
N PHE A 410 27.19 -10.53 -21.32
CA PHE A 410 26.26 -11.61 -21.01
C PHE A 410 25.62 -12.07 -22.32
N ASP A 411 26.14 -13.13 -22.90
CA ASP A 411 25.87 -13.56 -24.28
C ASP A 411 24.92 -14.76 -24.39
N GLN A 412 24.48 -15.34 -23.27
CA GLN A 412 23.59 -16.50 -23.30
C GLN A 412 22.16 -16.10 -23.70
N PRO A 413 21.40 -17.01 -24.35
CA PRO A 413 20.00 -16.77 -24.66
C PRO A 413 19.19 -16.43 -23.41
N GLY A 414 18.48 -15.30 -23.45
CA GLY A 414 17.67 -14.81 -22.33
C GLY A 414 18.45 -13.98 -21.30
N ASP A 415 19.76 -13.77 -21.45
CA ASP A 415 20.48 -12.85 -20.57
C ASP A 415 19.92 -11.43 -20.72
N ASP A 416 19.29 -10.95 -19.64
CA ASP A 416 18.69 -9.62 -19.53
C ASP A 416 19.04 -9.03 -18.15
N PRO A 417 20.17 -8.33 -18.03
CA PRO A 417 20.67 -7.80 -16.76
C PRO A 417 19.77 -6.68 -16.24
N ALA A 418 19.30 -6.80 -14.99
CA ALA A 418 18.35 -5.85 -14.41
C ALA A 418 18.85 -5.12 -13.17
N ARG A 419 19.71 -5.77 -12.37
CA ARG A 419 20.22 -5.25 -11.09
C ARG A 419 21.65 -5.69 -10.86
N ILE A 420 22.43 -4.81 -10.24
CA ILE A 420 23.77 -5.11 -9.73
C ILE A 420 23.84 -4.82 -8.24
N LYS A 421 24.48 -5.72 -7.49
CA LYS A 421 24.86 -5.50 -6.08
C LYS A 421 26.36 -5.78 -5.94
N LEU A 422 27.07 -4.89 -5.28
CA LEU A 422 28.48 -5.07 -4.95
C LEU A 422 28.64 -5.76 -3.61
N SER A 423 29.73 -6.50 -3.47
CA SER A 423 30.21 -6.97 -2.18
C SER A 423 30.74 -5.82 -1.33
N ALA A 424 30.89 -6.05 -0.03
CA ALA A 424 31.39 -5.04 0.90
C ALA A 424 32.82 -4.59 0.53
N SER A 425 33.66 -5.49 0.02
CA SER A 425 34.99 -5.14 -0.50
C SER A 425 34.93 -4.42 -1.86
N GLY A 426 33.85 -4.60 -2.62
CA GLY A 426 33.72 -4.15 -4.00
C GLY A 426 34.49 -5.00 -5.01
N ASN A 427 35.13 -6.10 -4.59
CA ASN A 427 35.86 -7.01 -5.48
C ASN A 427 34.95 -8.03 -6.16
N TYR A 428 33.69 -8.14 -5.73
CA TYR A 428 32.73 -9.03 -6.35
C TYR A 428 31.41 -8.30 -6.62
N ALA A 429 30.70 -8.74 -7.64
CA ALA A 429 29.34 -8.31 -7.91
C ALA A 429 28.41 -9.50 -8.14
N ALA A 430 27.15 -9.32 -7.81
CA ALA A 430 26.08 -10.19 -8.26
C ALA A 430 25.16 -9.41 -9.21
N VAL A 431 24.92 -9.98 -10.38
CA VAL A 431 24.07 -9.42 -11.43
C VAL A 431 22.83 -10.30 -11.60
N THR A 432 21.65 -9.72 -11.43
CA THR A 432 20.37 -10.41 -11.67
C THR A 432 20.07 -10.41 -13.16
N LEU A 433 19.94 -11.59 -13.76
CA LEU A 433 19.60 -11.83 -15.16
C LEU A 433 18.15 -12.32 -15.25
N LEU A 434 17.24 -11.45 -15.70
CA LEU A 434 15.80 -11.70 -15.65
C LEU A 434 15.32 -12.74 -16.64
N GLY A 435 15.70 -12.61 -17.91
CA GLY A 435 15.19 -13.50 -18.95
C GLY A 435 15.65 -14.94 -18.78
N SER A 436 16.87 -15.16 -18.27
CA SER A 436 17.42 -16.48 -17.95
C SER A 436 17.08 -16.95 -16.52
N ASN A 437 16.43 -16.09 -15.71
CA ASN A 437 16.11 -16.33 -14.31
C ASN A 437 17.33 -16.81 -13.49
N GLN A 438 18.45 -16.07 -13.59
CA GLN A 438 19.74 -16.42 -12.99
C GLN A 438 20.38 -15.24 -12.23
N ILE A 439 21.30 -15.55 -11.33
CA ILE A 439 22.27 -14.62 -10.77
C ILE A 439 23.64 -14.98 -11.34
N ALA A 440 24.33 -14.00 -11.91
CA ALA A 440 25.72 -14.09 -12.33
C ALA A 440 26.62 -13.49 -11.25
N ALA A 441 27.57 -14.29 -10.74
CA ALA A 441 28.63 -13.82 -9.86
C ALA A 441 29.81 -13.35 -10.70
N VAL A 442 30.29 -12.13 -10.44
CA VAL A 442 31.33 -11.45 -11.23
C VAL A 442 32.50 -11.10 -10.33
N ASP A 443 33.70 -11.43 -10.79
CA ASP A 443 34.98 -10.98 -10.23
C ASP A 443 35.29 -9.58 -10.75
N LEU A 444 35.55 -8.67 -9.82
CA LEU A 444 35.91 -7.27 -10.02
C LEU A 444 37.23 -6.92 -9.31
N ALA A 445 38.01 -7.91 -8.87
CA ALA A 445 39.33 -7.67 -8.29
C ALA A 445 40.27 -6.99 -9.30
N ASN A 446 40.16 -7.35 -10.58
CA ASN A 446 40.75 -6.61 -11.70
C ASN A 446 39.66 -5.89 -12.49
N ARG A 447 39.56 -4.56 -12.32
CA ARG A 447 38.54 -3.71 -12.95
C ARG A 447 38.64 -3.60 -14.46
N GLU A 448 39.82 -3.81 -15.02
CA GLU A 448 40.04 -3.80 -16.47
C GLU A 448 39.60 -5.11 -17.12
N ARG A 449 39.51 -6.19 -16.33
CA ARG A 449 39.17 -7.53 -16.81
C ARG A 449 38.13 -8.17 -15.90
N PRO A 450 36.92 -7.60 -15.81
CA PRO A 450 35.83 -8.22 -15.06
C PRO A 450 35.51 -9.59 -15.65
N ALA A 451 35.31 -10.59 -14.78
CA ALA A 451 35.15 -11.98 -15.23
C ALA A 451 33.94 -12.64 -14.56
N LEU A 452 33.20 -13.44 -15.32
CA LEU A 452 32.13 -14.27 -14.77
C LEU A 452 32.75 -15.42 -13.96
N ILE A 453 32.39 -15.53 -12.68
CA ILE A 453 32.84 -16.61 -11.80
C ILE A 453 31.91 -17.82 -11.94
N SER A 454 30.61 -17.58 -11.78
CA SER A 454 29.59 -18.63 -11.77
C SER A 454 28.20 -18.07 -12.07
N ARG A 455 27.27 -18.98 -12.35
CA ARG A 455 25.84 -18.69 -12.48
C ARG A 455 25.05 -19.62 -11.56
N SER A 456 24.02 -19.09 -10.94
CA SER A 456 23.06 -19.87 -10.16
C SER A 456 21.65 -19.47 -10.55
N ASN A 457 20.71 -20.42 -10.54
CA ASN A 457 19.31 -20.09 -10.77
C ASN A 457 18.79 -19.15 -9.68
N LEU A 458 17.95 -18.18 -10.05
CA LEU A 458 17.14 -17.45 -9.09
C LEU A 458 16.16 -18.45 -8.48
N GLU A 459 16.39 -18.81 -7.23
CA GLU A 459 15.46 -19.66 -6.48
C GLU A 459 14.08 -18.98 -6.45
N GLN A 460 13.01 -19.77 -6.56
CA GLN A 460 11.63 -19.31 -6.29
C GLN A 460 11.39 -19.09 -4.79
N SER A 461 12.41 -18.64 -4.06
CA SER A 461 12.34 -18.34 -2.63
C SER A 461 11.76 -16.95 -2.42
N GLU A 462 10.95 -16.81 -1.38
CA GLU A 462 10.44 -15.51 -0.94
C GLU A 462 11.51 -14.67 -0.23
N ALA A 463 12.57 -15.32 0.30
CA ALA A 463 13.64 -14.66 1.03
C ALA A 463 14.80 -14.21 0.11
N PRO A 464 15.43 -13.06 0.40
CA PRO A 464 16.63 -12.64 -0.30
C PRO A 464 17.81 -13.57 0.02
N HIS A 465 18.69 -13.75 -0.95
CA HIS A 465 19.87 -14.58 -0.82
C HIS A 465 21.05 -13.71 -0.32
N LEU A 466 21.75 -14.16 0.71
CA LEU A 466 22.96 -13.49 1.20
C LEU A 466 24.09 -14.51 1.14
N THR A 467 25.01 -14.27 0.21
CA THR A 467 26.23 -15.05 0.06
C THR A 467 27.28 -14.47 1.00
N GLU A 468 27.84 -15.30 1.87
CA GLU A 468 28.93 -14.94 2.79
C GLU A 468 30.18 -15.76 2.45
N SER A 469 31.29 -15.07 2.28
CA SER A 469 32.64 -15.63 2.30
C SER A 469 33.33 -15.22 3.60
N LYS A 470 34.51 -15.79 3.88
CA LYS A 470 35.25 -15.54 5.13
C LYS A 470 35.48 -14.05 5.42
N ASP A 471 35.57 -13.21 4.38
CA ASP A 471 35.92 -11.79 4.48
C ASP A 471 34.98 -10.85 3.71
N ASP A 472 33.92 -11.36 3.05
CA ASP A 472 33.07 -10.54 2.19
C ASP A 472 31.65 -11.10 2.03
N SER A 473 30.66 -10.25 1.77
CA SER A 473 29.26 -10.67 1.61
C SER A 473 28.49 -9.87 0.56
N ILE A 474 27.51 -10.52 -0.08
CA ILE A 474 26.61 -9.90 -1.07
C ILE A 474 25.17 -10.29 -0.78
N LEU A 475 24.30 -9.29 -0.60
CA LEU A 475 22.85 -9.48 -0.51
C LEU A 475 22.20 -9.29 -1.88
N THR A 476 21.55 -10.33 -2.38
CA THR A 476 20.76 -10.32 -3.62
C THR A 476 19.29 -10.56 -3.33
N ALA A 477 18.44 -9.75 -3.95
CA ALA A 477 17.00 -10.00 -3.94
C ALA A 477 16.61 -10.99 -5.05
N THR A 478 15.50 -11.69 -4.86
CA THR A 478 15.07 -12.77 -5.76
C THR A 478 14.40 -12.29 -7.05
N THR A 479 13.96 -11.03 -7.13
CA THR A 479 13.46 -10.39 -8.36
C THR A 479 13.73 -8.87 -8.32
N PRO A 480 13.74 -8.12 -9.44
CA PRO A 480 14.11 -6.69 -9.47
C PRO A 480 13.10 -5.75 -8.81
N ASP A 481 11.85 -6.20 -8.66
CA ASP A 481 10.79 -5.53 -7.92
C ASP A 481 10.83 -5.84 -6.42
N ARG A 482 11.71 -6.76 -6.01
CA ARG A 482 12.06 -7.01 -4.62
C ARG A 482 13.39 -6.30 -4.37
N ASP A 483 13.38 -5.30 -3.52
CA ASP A 483 14.63 -4.72 -3.01
C ASP A 483 14.85 -5.23 -1.60
N ALA A 484 16.12 -5.31 -1.21
CA ALA A 484 16.51 -5.75 0.10
C ALA A 484 17.75 -4.98 0.57
N VAL A 485 17.75 -4.62 1.85
CA VAL A 485 18.87 -3.93 2.51
C VAL A 485 19.19 -4.62 3.83
N VAL A 486 20.48 -4.70 4.14
CA VAL A 486 20.95 -5.15 5.45
C VAL A 486 20.85 -3.96 6.41
N ILE A 487 20.20 -4.19 7.55
CA ILE A 487 20.12 -3.29 8.68
C ILE A 487 21.04 -3.88 9.76
N PRO A 488 22.30 -3.44 9.86
CA PRO A 488 23.15 -3.84 10.96
C PRO A 488 22.55 -3.36 12.28
N TRP A 489 22.65 -4.20 13.30
CA TRP A 489 22.33 -3.78 14.64
C TRP A 489 23.34 -2.73 15.14
N PRO A 490 22.88 -1.64 15.78
CA PRO A 490 23.74 -0.68 16.46
C PRO A 490 24.82 -1.35 17.31
N LYS A 491 26.03 -0.79 17.30
CA LYS A 491 27.25 -1.39 17.91
C LYS A 491 27.23 -1.50 19.44
N THR A 492 26.16 -1.09 20.12
CA THR A 492 26.03 -1.10 21.58
C THR A 492 25.83 -2.49 22.18
N VAL A 493 25.55 -3.51 21.37
CA VAL A 493 25.36 -4.90 21.81
C VAL A 493 26.53 -5.76 21.33
N ALA A 494 27.09 -6.59 22.21
CA ALA A 494 28.20 -7.52 21.95
C ALA A 494 27.88 -8.66 20.94
N THR A 495 26.82 -8.52 20.13
CA THR A 495 26.40 -9.51 19.13
C THR A 495 26.73 -9.01 17.73
N ARG A 496 27.56 -9.75 17.00
CA ARG A 496 27.58 -9.65 15.53
C ARG A 496 26.20 -10.08 15.04
N GLY A 497 25.43 -9.17 14.45
CA GLY A 497 24.08 -9.46 13.95
C GLY A 497 23.40 -8.26 13.31
N GLY A 498 22.38 -8.53 12.51
CA GLY A 498 21.54 -7.53 11.83
C GLY A 498 20.26 -8.20 11.34
N CYS A 499 19.36 -7.43 10.73
CA CYS A 499 18.28 -7.99 9.94
C CYS A 499 18.41 -7.60 8.47
N ILE A 500 17.66 -8.30 7.64
CA ILE A 500 17.42 -7.94 6.26
C ILE A 500 15.99 -7.43 6.19
N ALA A 501 15.83 -6.18 5.75
CA ALA A 501 14.53 -5.67 5.32
C ALA A 501 14.36 -5.96 3.83
N CYS A 502 13.28 -6.61 3.46
CA CYS A 502 12.97 -6.93 2.06
C CYS A 502 11.53 -6.61 1.68
N ILE A 503 11.35 -6.33 0.40
CA ILE A 503 10.04 -6.18 -0.25
C ILE A 503 9.56 -7.56 -0.72
N LEU A 504 8.33 -7.95 -0.37
CA LEU A 504 7.70 -9.20 -0.82
C LEU A 504 6.83 -9.00 -2.07
N PRO A 505 6.63 -10.06 -2.89
CA PRO A 505 5.96 -9.99 -4.20
C PRO A 505 4.50 -9.47 -4.19
N GLN A 506 3.82 -9.52 -3.05
CA GLN A 506 2.43 -9.08 -2.87
C GLN A 506 2.26 -8.25 -1.58
N GLY A 507 3.38 -7.83 -0.97
CA GLY A 507 3.43 -7.37 0.41
C GLY A 507 2.90 -5.95 0.62
N ALA A 508 1.95 -5.84 1.55
CA ALA A 508 1.51 -4.61 2.16
C ALA A 508 2.50 -4.08 3.23
N GLY A 509 3.79 -3.95 2.89
CA GLY A 509 4.80 -3.62 3.89
C GLY A 509 6.17 -4.20 3.62
N LEU A 510 6.99 -4.28 4.67
CA LEU A 510 8.33 -4.87 4.65
C LEU A 510 8.35 -6.15 5.46
N THR A 511 9.14 -7.11 5.02
CA THR A 511 9.45 -8.31 5.80
C THR A 511 10.85 -8.19 6.37
N LEU A 512 10.97 -8.51 7.66
CA LEU A 512 12.22 -8.42 8.40
C LEU A 512 12.68 -9.84 8.71
N ILE A 513 13.89 -10.18 8.28
CA ILE A 513 14.46 -11.51 8.42
C ILE A 513 15.79 -11.38 9.17
N ASP A 514 16.07 -12.29 10.09
CA ASP A 514 17.34 -12.32 10.79
C ASP A 514 18.49 -12.60 9.80
N ALA A 515 19.51 -11.76 9.80
CA ALA A 515 20.57 -11.83 8.79
C ALA A 515 21.46 -13.08 8.94
N ALA A 516 21.53 -13.68 10.13
CA ALA A 516 22.35 -14.86 10.38
C ALA A 516 21.56 -16.16 10.23
N THR A 517 20.38 -16.23 10.86
CA THR A 517 19.56 -17.45 10.94
C THR A 517 18.54 -17.58 9.83
N ARG A 518 18.32 -16.53 9.03
CA ARG A 518 17.29 -16.44 7.97
C ARG A 518 15.86 -16.64 8.47
N ARG A 519 15.62 -16.56 9.78
CA ARG A 519 14.28 -16.68 10.36
C ARG A 519 13.51 -15.37 10.23
N LEU A 520 12.21 -15.47 9.96
CA LEU A 520 11.31 -14.33 9.98
C LEU A 520 11.29 -13.69 11.38
N LEU A 521 11.61 -12.40 11.44
CA LEU A 521 11.51 -11.59 12.66
C LEU A 521 10.16 -10.90 12.78
N GLY A 522 9.56 -10.50 11.66
CA GLY A 522 8.23 -9.89 11.62
C GLY A 522 7.96 -9.12 10.34
N GLU A 523 6.81 -8.46 10.28
CA GLU A 523 6.38 -7.63 9.16
C GLU A 523 6.12 -6.20 9.62
N PHE A 524 6.70 -5.23 8.91
CA PHE A 524 6.47 -3.81 9.16
C PHE A 524 5.40 -3.28 8.19
N PRO A 525 4.21 -2.88 8.69
CA PRO A 525 3.13 -2.45 7.81
C PRO A 525 3.39 -1.06 7.22
N LEU A 526 3.23 -0.92 5.91
CA LEU A 526 3.27 0.38 5.23
C LEU A 526 1.87 0.83 4.84
N ARG A 527 1.47 2.02 5.29
CA ARG A 527 0.12 2.57 5.08
C ARG A 527 0.13 3.67 4.04
N ALA A 528 -0.87 3.70 3.17
CA ALA A 528 -0.99 4.73 2.13
C ALA A 528 -1.81 5.95 2.60
N GLY A 529 -1.37 7.12 2.13
CA GLY A 529 -2.05 8.40 2.30
C GLY A 529 -1.94 9.01 3.70
N SER A 530 -2.41 10.25 3.85
CA SER A 530 -2.39 11.01 5.11
C SER A 530 -3.30 10.44 6.20
N LEU A 531 -4.28 9.63 5.83
CA LEU A 531 -5.25 9.04 6.77
C LEU A 531 -4.93 7.59 7.17
N ASN A 532 -3.82 6.99 6.69
CA ASN A 532 -3.47 5.59 6.97
C ASN A 532 -4.54 4.55 6.59
N LEU A 533 -5.27 4.78 5.49
CA LEU A 533 -6.45 3.97 5.14
C LEU A 533 -6.20 2.93 4.03
N GLY A 534 -5.05 2.97 3.37
CA GLY A 534 -4.68 2.01 2.32
C GLY A 534 -3.39 1.26 2.65
N VAL A 535 -3.08 0.28 1.81
CA VAL A 535 -1.78 -0.39 1.77
C VAL A 535 -0.85 0.41 0.87
N ALA A 536 0.39 0.66 1.30
CA ALA A 536 1.40 1.22 0.43
C ALA A 536 2.29 0.10 -0.13
N ARG A 537 2.37 0.00 -1.46
CA ARG A 537 3.27 -0.94 -2.14
C ARG A 537 4.68 -0.36 -2.18
N PRO A 538 5.67 -0.93 -1.47
CA PRO A 538 7.04 -0.47 -1.54
C PRO A 538 7.67 -0.82 -2.90
N MET A 539 8.62 0.02 -3.34
CA MET A 539 9.29 -0.10 -4.64
C MET A 539 10.82 -0.10 -4.53
N GLY A 540 11.38 0.52 -3.48
CA GLY A 540 12.82 0.53 -3.24
C GLY A 540 13.15 0.92 -1.81
N LEU A 541 14.34 0.53 -1.38
CA LEU A 541 14.82 0.67 0.00
C LEU A 541 16.21 1.32 0.01
N ALA A 542 16.46 2.16 1.01
CA ALA A 542 17.80 2.63 1.33
C ALA A 542 17.97 2.70 2.85
N PHE A 543 19.12 2.27 3.37
CA PHE A 543 19.41 2.35 4.79
C PHE A 543 20.62 3.25 5.04
N SER A 544 20.53 4.12 6.04
CA SER A 544 21.65 4.92 6.54
C SER A 544 22.11 4.36 7.89
N PRO A 545 23.25 3.66 7.96
CA PRO A 545 23.80 3.15 9.22
C PRO A 545 24.15 4.25 10.21
N GLU A 546 24.61 5.39 9.72
CA GLU A 546 25.04 6.52 10.56
C GLU A 546 23.87 7.22 11.24
N ARG A 547 22.69 7.20 10.60
CA ARG A 547 21.46 7.79 11.14
C ARG A 547 20.54 6.75 11.79
N GLY A 548 20.76 5.46 11.54
CA GLY A 548 19.83 4.40 11.95
C GLY A 548 18.48 4.51 11.26
N LEU A 549 18.45 4.99 10.01
CA LEU A 549 17.22 5.31 9.27
C LEU A 549 17.07 4.46 8.02
N LEU A 550 15.93 3.77 7.90
CA LEU A 550 15.48 3.08 6.71
C LEU A 550 14.49 3.97 5.95
N ALA A 551 14.81 4.32 4.71
CA ALA A 551 13.90 4.98 3.79
C ALA A 551 13.24 3.94 2.87
N VAL A 552 11.94 4.11 2.64
CA VAL A 552 11.14 3.27 1.74
C VAL A 552 10.35 4.13 0.77
N ALA A 553 10.54 3.89 -0.53
CA ALA A 553 9.79 4.53 -1.60
C ALA A 553 8.58 3.66 -1.95
N THR A 554 7.46 4.28 -2.27
CA THR A 554 6.22 3.56 -2.59
C THR A 554 5.71 3.87 -3.99
N ARG A 555 4.90 2.96 -4.54
CA ARG A 555 4.31 3.14 -5.87
C ARG A 555 3.40 4.37 -5.96
N SER A 556 2.75 4.74 -4.86
CA SER A 556 1.88 5.93 -4.80
C SER A 556 2.66 7.24 -4.69
N GLY A 557 3.99 7.19 -4.53
CA GLY A 557 4.84 8.37 -4.47
C GLY A 557 5.08 8.90 -3.06
N SER A 558 4.89 8.08 -2.02
CA SER A 558 5.27 8.42 -0.65
C SER A 558 6.65 7.86 -0.29
N ILE A 559 7.34 8.58 0.59
CA ILE A 559 8.56 8.13 1.26
C ILE A 559 8.20 7.89 2.72
N HIS A 560 8.54 6.71 3.22
CA HIS A 560 8.42 6.37 4.63
C HIS A 560 9.83 6.34 5.22
N LEU A 561 10.02 7.07 6.32
CA LEU A 561 11.26 7.06 7.08
C LEU A 561 11.03 6.29 8.37
N ILE A 562 11.81 5.24 8.57
CA ILE A 562 11.67 4.28 9.68
C ILE A 562 12.96 4.31 10.48
N ALA A 563 12.86 4.70 11.75
CA ALA A 563 13.98 4.68 12.67
C ALA A 563 14.16 3.29 13.29
N VAL A 564 15.42 2.87 13.41
CA VAL A 564 15.84 1.64 14.07
C VAL A 564 16.51 2.03 15.38
N ARG A 565 15.86 1.75 16.52
CA ARG A 565 16.29 2.23 17.84
C ARG A 565 16.44 1.09 18.84
N ASP A 566 17.40 1.21 19.74
CA ASP A 566 17.58 0.28 20.86
C ASP A 566 16.44 0.43 21.87
N ARG A 567 16.09 -0.66 22.54
CA ARG A 567 15.03 -0.64 23.53
C ARG A 567 15.47 0.04 24.82
N PRO A 568 14.61 0.88 25.43
CA PRO A 568 14.89 1.51 26.72
C PRO A 568 15.25 0.52 27.84
N GLU A 569 14.65 -0.68 27.82
CA GLU A 569 14.90 -1.74 28.81
C GLU A 569 16.33 -2.32 28.75
N ASN A 570 17.03 -2.16 27.61
CA ASN A 570 18.41 -2.58 27.45
C ASN A 570 19.40 -1.50 27.88
N ILE A 571 19.03 -0.21 27.81
CA ILE A 571 19.90 0.93 28.16
C ILE A 571 20.43 0.79 29.61
N GLY A 572 19.57 0.38 30.56
CA GLY A 572 19.96 0.15 31.96
C GLY A 572 20.86 -1.08 32.19
N LYS A 573 20.86 -2.06 31.27
CA LYS A 573 21.79 -3.21 31.32
C LYS A 573 23.15 -2.85 30.72
N HIS A 574 23.19 -2.00 29.70
CA HIS A 574 24.43 -1.55 29.06
C HIS A 574 25.27 -0.63 29.95
N GLU A 575 24.64 0.24 30.75
CA GLU A 575 25.35 1.05 31.76
C GLU A 575 25.98 0.17 32.86
N HIS A 576 25.30 -0.91 33.26
CA HIS A 576 25.83 -1.85 34.25
C HIS A 576 27.03 -2.67 33.75
N VAL A 577 27.07 -3.02 32.46
CA VAL A 577 28.22 -3.74 31.87
C VAL A 577 29.41 -2.80 31.70
N ALA A 578 29.22 -1.57 31.21
CA ALA A 578 30.28 -0.57 31.10
C ALA A 578 30.85 -0.17 32.46
N ALA A 579 30.01 -0.09 33.51
CA ALA A 579 30.48 0.16 34.88
C ALA A 579 31.27 -1.02 35.46
N SER A 580 30.90 -2.27 35.14
CA SER A 580 31.64 -3.44 35.65
C SER A 580 32.99 -3.65 34.94
N GLU A 581 33.11 -3.31 33.65
CA GLU A 581 34.39 -3.33 32.93
C GLU A 581 35.35 -2.22 33.40
N HIS A 582 34.83 -1.08 33.87
CA HIS A 582 35.67 -0.01 34.43
C HIS A 582 36.17 -0.33 35.84
N LEU A 583 35.42 -1.11 36.63
CA LEU A 583 35.85 -1.62 37.93
C LEU A 583 36.80 -2.82 37.83
N GLY A 584 36.75 -3.59 36.75
CA GLY A 584 37.66 -4.71 36.48
C GLY A 584 39.08 -4.31 36.04
N ARG A 585 39.29 -3.04 35.63
CA ARG A 585 40.62 -2.50 35.28
C ARG A 585 41.33 -1.75 36.43
N ARG A 586 40.73 -1.71 37.62
CA ARG A 586 41.32 -1.12 38.84
C ARG A 586 41.52 -2.13 39.98
N ARG A 587 41.69 -3.41 39.67
CA ARG A 587 42.18 -4.43 40.62
C ARG A 587 43.41 -5.12 40.09
#